data_AF-A0AAE0D5Q2-F1
#
_entry.id   AF-A0AAE0D5Q2-F1
#
_cell.length_a   1.000
_cell.length_b   1.000
_cell.length_c   1.000
_cell.angle_alpha   90.00
_cell.angle_beta   90.00
_cell.angle_gamma   90.00
#
_symmetry.space_group_name_H-M   'P 1'
#
loop_
_entity.id
_entity.type
_entity.pdbx_description
1 polymer ?
#
loop_
_entity_poly.entity_id
_entity_poly.type
_entity_poly.pdbx_seq_one_letter_code
_entity_poly.pdbx_strand_id
1 'polypeptide(L)'
;MLTCIDHFGFEAKNIIVLDDTRLKSSRYPSMANFKQEFSDLIASTVSGDIRFLFVDAHGGSIGPSSEPDGKGEYWALADGGIWDDWVAETIRSKLHMKANLTIFTPA
;
A
#
# COMPACT_ATOMS: atom_id res chain seq x y z
N MET A 1 -5.41 12.15 -7.56
CA MET A 1 -5.79 12.66 -6.22
C MET A 1 -7.16 13.34 -6.22
N LEU A 2 -7.42 14.29 -7.14
CA LEU A 2 -8.76 14.94 -7.30
C LEU A 2 -9.91 13.92 -7.43
N THR A 3 -9.70 12.82 -8.15
CA THR A 3 -10.73 11.78 -8.36
C THR A 3 -11.21 11.07 -7.09
N CYS A 4 -10.36 10.84 -6.08
CA CYS A 4 -10.78 10.21 -4.81
C CYS A 4 -11.66 11.15 -3.98
N ILE A 5 -11.34 12.44 -4.00
CA ILE A 5 -12.10 13.45 -3.28
C ILE A 5 -13.42 13.72 -4.01
N ASP A 6 -13.35 13.96 -5.32
CA ASP A 6 -14.48 14.47 -6.10
C ASP A 6 -15.50 13.40 -6.50
N HIS A 7 -15.08 12.13 -6.65
CA HIS A 7 -15.98 11.06 -7.13
C HIS A 7 -16.27 9.97 -6.10
N PHE A 8 -15.39 9.79 -5.11
CA PHE A 8 -15.54 8.74 -4.09
C PHE A 8 -15.77 9.29 -2.67
N GLY A 9 -15.72 10.62 -2.49
CA GLY A 9 -16.06 11.28 -1.22
C GLY A 9 -15.02 11.12 -0.12
N PHE A 10 -13.77 10.79 -0.44
CA PHE A 10 -12.70 10.75 0.55
C PHE A 10 -12.34 12.16 1.03
N GLU A 11 -12.35 12.39 2.34
CA GLU A 11 -11.89 13.66 2.91
C GLU A 11 -10.36 13.77 2.78
N ALA A 12 -9.86 14.93 2.33
CA ALA A 12 -8.44 15.14 2.08
C ALA A 12 -7.53 14.82 3.29
N LYS A 13 -8.00 15.07 4.52
CA LYS A 13 -7.26 14.75 5.76
C LYS A 13 -7.06 13.24 6.00
N ASN A 14 -7.86 12.39 5.36
CA ASN A 14 -7.79 10.94 5.45
C ASN A 14 -7.00 10.34 4.27
N ILE A 15 -6.41 11.18 3.41
CA ILE A 15 -5.60 10.75 2.29
C ILE A 15 -4.13 11.03 2.62
N ILE A 16 -3.35 9.95 2.65
CA ILE A 16 -1.90 10.01 2.76
C ILE A 16 -1.29 9.75 1.40
N VAL A 17 -0.30 10.55 1.03
CA VAL A 17 0.43 10.44 -0.23
C VAL A 17 1.91 10.32 0.09
N LEU A 18 2.54 9.26 -0.40
CA LEU A 18 3.98 9.09 -0.39
C LEU A 18 4.49 9.34 -1.81
N ASP A 19 5.44 10.27 -1.98
CA ASP A 19 5.90 10.76 -3.28
C ASP A 19 7.41 11.09 -3.21
N ASP A 20 8.16 10.59 -4.18
CA ASP A 20 9.62 10.70 -4.24
C ASP A 20 10.11 12.05 -4.78
N THR A 21 9.21 12.89 -5.32
CA THR A 21 9.56 14.26 -5.75
C THR A 21 10.02 15.15 -4.59
N ARG A 22 9.87 14.70 -3.33
CA ARG A 22 10.23 15.43 -2.10
C ARG A 22 11.20 14.62 -1.24
N LEU A 23 12.43 14.47 -1.71
CA LEU A 23 13.55 13.64 -1.18
C LEU A 23 13.94 13.81 0.32
N LYS A 24 13.28 14.67 1.09
CA LYS A 24 13.51 14.86 2.55
C LYS A 24 12.22 14.99 3.36
N SER A 25 11.10 14.58 2.78
CA SER A 25 9.79 14.63 3.40
C SER A 25 9.57 13.42 4.30
N SER A 26 8.84 13.58 5.40
CA SER A 26 8.23 12.44 6.11
C SER A 26 7.25 11.65 5.23
N ARG A 27 6.89 12.21 4.06
CA ARG A 27 6.10 11.60 2.99
C ARG A 27 6.94 11.02 1.86
N TYR A 28 8.23 10.76 2.09
CA TYR A 28 9.05 10.04 1.11
C TYR A 28 8.65 8.56 1.05
N PRO A 29 8.59 7.91 -0.13
CA PRO A 29 8.16 6.53 -0.27
C PRO A 29 9.32 5.58 0.06
N SER A 30 9.80 5.62 1.30
CA SER A 30 10.68 4.59 1.85
C SER A 30 9.89 3.36 2.30
N MET A 31 10.57 2.22 2.44
CA MET A 31 9.99 1.01 3.01
C MET A 31 9.42 1.26 4.40
N ALA A 32 10.14 2.01 5.25
CA ALA A 32 9.68 2.30 6.61
C ALA A 32 8.37 3.10 6.60
N ASN A 33 8.31 4.17 5.79
CA ASN A 33 7.13 5.02 5.71
C ASN A 33 5.95 4.27 5.11
N PHE A 34 6.17 3.49 4.04
CA PHE A 34 5.11 2.66 3.46
C PHE A 34 4.58 1.64 4.46
N LYS A 35 5.46 0.91 5.15
CA LYS A 35 5.05 -0.11 6.12
C LYS A 35 4.23 0.48 7.27
N GLN A 36 4.63 1.66 7.74
CA GLN A 36 3.91 2.39 8.78
C GLN A 36 2.53 2.81 8.29
N GLU A 37 2.46 3.60 7.21
CA GLU A 37 1.20 4.17 6.71
C GLU A 37 0.24 3.08 6.23
N PHE A 38 0.74 2.03 5.58
CA PHE A 38 -0.09 0.88 5.19
C PHE A 38 -0.60 0.12 6.41
N SER A 39 0.25 -0.12 7.41
CA SER A 39 -0.19 -0.77 8.65
C SER A 39 -1.28 0.04 9.35
N ASP A 40 -1.13 1.36 9.43
CA ASP A 40 -2.11 2.24 10.08
C ASP A 40 -3.43 2.33 9.28
N LEU A 41 -3.34 2.37 7.95
CA LEU A 41 -4.49 2.35 7.05
C LEU A 41 -5.36 1.11 7.29
N ILE A 42 -4.72 -0.06 7.43
CA ILE A 42 -5.40 -1.34 7.59
C ILE A 42 -5.86 -1.57 9.04
N ALA A 43 -4.99 -1.33 10.03
CA ALA A 43 -5.27 -1.61 11.44
C ALA A 43 -6.36 -0.71 12.04
N SER A 44 -6.58 0.48 11.47
CA SER A 44 -7.61 1.41 11.92
C SER A 44 -9.02 1.07 11.41
N THR A 45 -9.18 0.01 10.62
CA THR A 45 -10.47 -0.32 10.00
C THR A 45 -11.52 -0.80 11.00
N VAL A 46 -12.76 -0.37 10.81
CA VAL A 46 -13.95 -0.90 11.49
C VAL A 46 -14.95 -1.47 10.49
N SER A 47 -16.03 -2.08 10.99
CA SER A 47 -17.08 -2.64 10.12
C SER A 47 -17.69 -1.58 9.20
N GLY A 48 -17.71 -1.85 7.89
CA GLY A 48 -18.27 -0.95 6.88
C GLY A 48 -17.27 0.05 6.29
N ASP A 49 -16.05 0.12 6.83
CA ASP A 49 -15.01 0.98 6.28
C ASP A 49 -14.62 0.58 4.86
N ILE A 50 -14.32 1.59 4.04
CA ILE A 50 -13.73 1.42 2.70
C ILE A 50 -12.33 2.03 2.74
N ARG A 51 -11.33 1.23 2.34
CA ARG A 51 -9.94 1.64 2.20
C ARG A 51 -9.52 1.52 0.74
N PHE A 52 -8.67 2.44 0.32
CA PHE A 52 -8.14 2.47 -1.03
C PHE A 52 -6.62 2.64 -0.96
N LEU A 53 -5.90 1.81 -1.71
CA LEU A 53 -4.47 1.93 -1.92
C LEU A 53 -4.22 2.09 -3.42
N PHE A 54 -3.54 3.16 -3.80
CA PHE A 54 -2.98 3.37 -5.13
C PHE A 54 -1.46 3.22 -5.04
N VAL A 55 -0.87 2.32 -5.83
CA VAL A 55 0.59 2.18 -5.93
C VAL A 55 0.97 2.27 -7.39
N ASP A 56 1.70 3.33 -7.75
CA ASP A 56 2.38 3.46 -9.04
C ASP A 56 3.88 3.40 -8.73
N ALA A 57 4.44 2.21 -8.86
CA ALA A 57 5.83 1.91 -8.55
C ALA A 57 6.32 0.82 -9.50
N HIS A 58 7.61 0.80 -9.79
CA HIS A 58 8.21 -0.31 -10.49
C HIS A 58 8.00 -1.61 -9.69
N GLY A 59 7.68 -2.70 -10.38
CA GLY A 59 7.65 -4.04 -9.82
C GLY A 59 8.92 -4.83 -10.17
N GLY A 60 9.23 -5.84 -9.37
CA GLY A 60 10.28 -6.80 -9.69
C GLY A 60 9.97 -8.19 -9.14
N SER A 61 10.69 -9.18 -9.63
CA SER A 61 10.61 -10.57 -9.16
C SER A 61 12.02 -11.12 -8.89
N ILE A 62 12.30 -11.67 -7.71
CA ILE A 62 13.63 -12.22 -7.37
C ILE A 62 13.49 -13.54 -6.60
N GLY A 63 14.29 -14.55 -7.00
CA GLY A 63 14.71 -15.69 -6.16
C GLY A 63 13.59 -16.62 -5.67
N PRO A 64 13.94 -17.75 -5.01
CA PRO A 64 12.97 -18.78 -4.63
C PRO A 64 11.95 -18.24 -3.61
N SER A 65 10.70 -18.12 -4.05
CA SER A 65 9.52 -17.90 -3.21
C SER A 65 8.80 -19.22 -2.91
N SER A 66 7.92 -19.23 -1.91
CA SER A 66 6.93 -20.29 -1.71
C SER A 66 5.80 -20.28 -2.76
N GLU A 67 5.79 -19.29 -3.65
CA GLU A 67 4.84 -19.17 -4.74
C GLU A 67 5.00 -20.27 -5.80
N PRO A 68 3.93 -20.58 -6.57
CA PRO A 68 3.95 -21.65 -7.57
C PRO A 68 5.00 -21.49 -8.68
N ASP A 69 5.38 -20.25 -9.01
CA ASP A 69 6.39 -19.95 -10.02
C ASP A 69 7.81 -19.85 -9.42
N GLY A 70 7.92 -19.99 -8.10
CA GLY A 70 9.15 -19.91 -7.33
C GLY A 70 9.77 -18.52 -7.33
N LYS A 71 9.02 -17.44 -7.56
CA LYS A 71 9.53 -16.06 -7.55
C LYS A 71 8.79 -15.23 -6.53
N GLY A 72 9.52 -14.44 -5.74
CA GLY A 72 8.90 -13.45 -4.86
C GLY A 72 8.70 -12.14 -5.61
N GLU A 73 7.54 -11.53 -5.48
CA GLU A 73 7.19 -10.28 -6.14
C GLU A 73 7.29 -9.09 -5.17
N TYR A 74 7.72 -7.92 -5.66
CA TYR A 74 7.81 -6.73 -4.83
C TYR A 74 7.52 -5.45 -5.60
N TRP A 75 7.04 -4.43 -4.87
CA TRP A 75 7.07 -3.04 -5.31
C TRP A 75 8.39 -2.40 -4.91
N ALA A 76 9.10 -1.84 -5.89
CA ALA A 76 10.33 -1.08 -5.68
C ALA A 76 9.98 0.31 -5.15
N LEU A 77 10.31 0.53 -3.88
CA LEU A 77 10.28 1.81 -3.21
C LEU A 77 11.66 2.46 -3.27
N ALA A 78 11.75 3.69 -2.77
CA ALA A 78 12.92 4.52 -2.97
C ALA A 78 14.21 4.01 -2.28
N ASP A 79 14.09 3.17 -1.26
CA ASP A 79 15.20 2.60 -0.49
C ASP A 79 15.17 1.06 -0.40
N GLY A 80 14.29 0.39 -1.15
CA GLY A 80 14.19 -1.07 -1.16
C GLY A 80 12.86 -1.60 -1.70
N GLY A 81 12.58 -2.89 -1.47
CA GLY A 81 11.38 -3.56 -1.96
C GLY A 81 10.35 -3.86 -0.86
N ILE A 82 9.07 -3.61 -1.15
CA ILE A 82 7.96 -4.14 -0.36
C ILE A 82 7.46 -5.41 -1.03
N TRP A 83 7.70 -6.54 -0.38
CA TRP A 83 7.27 -7.86 -0.81
C TRP A 83 5.77 -8.03 -0.66
N ASP A 84 5.16 -8.66 -1.65
CA ASP A 84 3.75 -8.99 -1.69
C ASP A 84 3.30 -9.87 -0.51
N ASP A 85 4.13 -10.82 -0.07
CA ASP A 85 3.91 -11.65 1.11
C ASP A 85 3.67 -10.81 2.37
N TRP A 86 4.49 -9.76 2.57
CA TRP A 86 4.33 -8.86 3.71
C TRP A 86 3.04 -8.05 3.62
N VAL A 87 2.66 -7.61 2.41
CA VAL A 87 1.39 -6.90 2.16
C VAL A 87 0.22 -7.82 2.47
N ALA A 88 0.23 -9.05 1.95
CA ALA A 88 -0.81 -10.05 2.15
C ALA A 88 -0.95 -10.44 3.63
N GLU A 89 0.15 -10.68 4.34
CA GLU A 89 0.14 -10.99 5.77
C GLU A 89 -0.42 -9.82 6.60
N THR A 90 -0.02 -8.59 6.27
CA THR A 90 -0.52 -7.39 6.96
C THR A 90 -2.03 -7.25 6.77
N ILE A 91 -2.55 -7.49 5.56
CA ILE A 91 -4.00 -7.47 5.29
C ILE A 91 -4.69 -8.56 6.11
N ARG A 92 -4.23 -9.81 6.04
CA ARG A 92 -4.86 -10.95 6.73
C ARG A 92 -4.89 -10.78 8.25
N SER A 93 -3.83 -10.20 8.82
CA SER A 93 -3.68 -10.08 10.27
C SER A 93 -4.35 -8.83 10.86
N LYS A 94 -4.52 -7.75 10.09
CA LYS A 94 -4.98 -6.45 10.61
C LYS A 94 -6.28 -5.93 10.02
N LEU A 95 -6.69 -6.36 8.82
CA LEU A 95 -7.89 -5.84 8.18
C LEU A 95 -9.13 -6.35 8.92
N HIS A 96 -10.01 -5.44 9.32
CA HIS A 96 -11.28 -5.82 9.91
C HIS A 96 -12.11 -6.63 8.89
N MET A 97 -12.64 -7.79 9.29
CA MET A 97 -13.30 -8.75 8.39
C MET A 97 -14.53 -8.23 7.62
N LYS A 98 -15.07 -7.07 8.03
CA LYS A 98 -16.21 -6.37 7.38
C LYS A 98 -15.81 -5.03 6.74
N ALA A 99 -14.51 -4.78 6.60
CA ALA A 99 -14.00 -3.64 5.84
C ALA A 99 -13.69 -4.07 4.41
N ASN A 100 -13.76 -3.14 3.48
CA ASN A 100 -13.34 -3.34 2.09
C ASN A 100 -12.00 -2.66 1.86
N LEU A 101 -11.08 -3.36 1.20
CA LEU A 101 -9.83 -2.79 0.71
C LEU A 101 -9.81 -2.94 -0.82
N THR A 102 -9.60 -1.84 -1.53
CA THR A 102 -9.30 -1.85 -2.96
C THR A 102 -7.84 -1.46 -3.14
N ILE A 103 -7.09 -2.28 -3.88
CA ILE A 103 -5.71 -1.98 -4.30
C ILE A 103 -5.73 -1.79 -5.81
N PHE A 104 -5.20 -0.66 -6.26
CA PHE A 104 -5.01 -0.37 -7.66
C PHE A 104 -3.52 -0.17 -7.95
N THR A 105 -2.99 -1.02 -8.83
CA THR A 105 -1.62 -0.95 -9.35
C THR A 105 -1.70 -0.86 -10.87
N PRO A 106 -1.33 0.27 -11.50
CA PRO A 106 -1.27 0.35 -12.94
C PRO A 106 -0.18 -0.59 -13.46
N ALA A 107 -0.40 -1.12 -14.67
CA ALA A 107 0.54 -2.00 -15.37
C ALA A 107 1.75 -1.24 -15.92
#